data_AF-A0A2S7U554-F1
#
_entry.id   AF-A0A2S7U554-F1
#
_cell.length_a   1.000
_cell.length_b   1.000
_cell.length_c   1.000
_cell.angle_alpha   90.00
_cell.angle_beta   90.00
_cell.angle_gamma   90.00
#
_symmetry.space_group_name_H-M   'P 1'
#
loop_
_entity.id
_entity.type
_entity.pdbx_description
1 polymer ?
#
loop_
_entity_poly.entity_id
_entity_poly.type
_entity_poly.pdbx_seq_one_letter_code
_entity_poly.pdbx_strand_id
1 'polypeptide(L)'
;MKGVLWQQDNGVSQTPETHLETLTNFVVKLRSDFADTSLPFVTGQLHDSPKINAEIVKLPQTIHGTAYASSQGLTTADCTHFDSRSQLLLGERYAEQMIQLQQKRYAASPLWPRPTSSSSIPTSMPWF
;
A
#
# COMPACT_ATOMS: atom_id res chain seq x y z
N MET A 1 2.90 0.84 -14.03
CA MET A 1 2.59 1.55 -12.77
C MET A 1 3.40 0.94 -11.62
N LYS A 2 3.77 1.70 -10.58
CA LYS A 2 4.62 1.18 -9.47
C LYS A 2 3.81 0.75 -8.23
N GLY A 3 2.57 1.18 -8.12
CA GLY A 3 1.66 0.83 -7.04
C GLY A 3 0.57 1.88 -6.89
N VAL A 4 -0.30 1.67 -5.90
CA VAL A 4 -1.40 2.58 -5.54
C VAL A 4 -1.28 2.93 -4.06
N LEU A 5 -1.39 4.22 -3.76
CA LEU A 5 -1.60 4.73 -2.40
C LEU A 5 -3.06 5.18 -2.32
N TRP A 6 -3.79 4.67 -1.34
CA TRP A 6 -5.23 4.92 -1.19
C TRP A 6 -5.53 5.48 0.20
N GLN A 7 -5.94 6.75 0.24
CA GLN A 7 -6.48 7.38 1.44
C GLN A 7 -7.93 7.72 1.15
N GLN A 8 -8.85 7.03 1.81
CA GLN A 8 -10.28 7.34 1.75
C GLN A 8 -10.73 7.75 3.14
N ASP A 9 -11.62 8.73 3.20
CA ASP A 9 -12.40 9.03 4.39
C ASP A 9 -13.52 8.00 4.60
N ASN A 10 -14.13 8.07 5.77
CA ASN A 10 -15.36 7.36 6.12
C ASN A 10 -16.56 8.03 5.45
N GLY A 11 -16.67 7.89 4.13
CA GLY A 11 -17.88 8.24 3.38
C GLY A 11 -19.12 7.54 3.95
N VAL A 12 -20.29 8.18 3.81
CA VAL A 12 -21.59 7.78 4.41
C VAL A 12 -21.97 6.30 4.16
N SER A 13 -21.47 5.69 3.09
CA SER A 13 -21.82 4.32 2.69
C SER A 13 -20.94 3.22 3.27
N GLN A 14 -19.83 3.53 3.96
CA GLN A 14 -18.93 2.50 4.49
C GLN A 14 -19.17 2.24 5.97
N THR A 15 -19.66 1.04 6.26
CA THR A 15 -19.75 0.52 7.64
C THR A 15 -18.60 -0.45 7.90
N PRO A 16 -18.18 -0.65 9.16
CA PRO A 16 -17.16 -1.65 9.49
C PRO A 16 -17.45 -3.04 8.93
N GLU A 17 -18.71 -3.45 8.92
CA GLU A 17 -19.13 -4.78 8.47
C GLU A 17 -18.87 -5.01 6.97
N THR A 18 -18.91 -3.94 6.17
CA THR A 18 -18.76 -4.00 4.71
C THR A 18 -17.41 -3.48 4.21
N HIS A 19 -16.59 -2.91 5.10
CA HIS A 19 -15.38 -2.18 4.72
C HIS A 19 -14.34 -3.09 4.06
N LEU A 20 -14.00 -4.23 4.70
CA LEU A 20 -12.99 -5.14 4.15
C LEU A 20 -13.41 -5.72 2.80
N GLU A 21 -14.68 -6.13 2.64
CA GLU A 21 -15.19 -6.65 1.38
C GLU A 21 -15.15 -5.59 0.28
N THR A 22 -15.61 -4.37 0.57
CA THR A 22 -15.60 -3.24 -0.37
C THR A 22 -14.18 -2.91 -0.82
N LEU A 23 -13.24 -2.83 0.14
CA LEU A 23 -11.84 -2.54 -0.13
C LEU A 23 -11.18 -3.66 -0.95
N THR A 24 -11.47 -4.92 -0.62
CA THR A 24 -11.00 -6.10 -1.37
C THR A 24 -11.47 -6.05 -2.82
N ASN A 25 -12.77 -5.81 -3.03
CA ASN A 25 -13.36 -5.71 -4.37
C ASN A 25 -12.76 -4.55 -5.17
N PHE A 26 -12.49 -3.41 -4.52
CA PHE A 26 -11.83 -2.28 -5.15
C PHE A 26 -10.41 -2.62 -5.63
N VAL A 27 -9.59 -3.25 -4.77
CA VAL A 27 -8.23 -3.67 -5.12
C VAL A 27 -8.25 -4.67 -6.28
N VAL A 28 -9.14 -5.65 -6.25
CA VAL A 28 -9.26 -6.66 -7.33
C VAL A 28 -9.66 -6.02 -8.65
N LYS A 29 -10.63 -5.11 -8.65
CA LYS A 29 -11.05 -4.38 -9.85
C LYS A 29 -9.91 -3.53 -10.42
N LEU A 30 -9.24 -2.74 -9.59
CA LEU A 30 -8.07 -1.95 -10.01
C LEU A 30 -7.00 -2.84 -10.66
N ARG A 31 -6.65 -3.96 -10.02
CA ARG A 31 -5.66 -4.90 -10.57
C ARG A 31 -6.07 -5.45 -11.93
N SER A 32 -7.36 -5.75 -12.11
CA SER A 32 -7.92 -6.19 -13.39
C SER A 32 -7.80 -5.10 -14.45
N ASP A 33 -8.19 -3.87 -14.13
CA ASP A 33 -8.18 -2.74 -15.06
C ASP A 33 -6.76 -2.38 -15.54
N PHE A 34 -5.76 -2.58 -14.69
CA PHE A 34 -4.35 -2.39 -15.02
C PHE A 34 -3.65 -3.65 -15.56
N ALA A 35 -4.37 -4.77 -15.71
CA ALA A 35 -3.81 -6.07 -16.08
C ALA A 35 -2.57 -6.48 -15.25
N ASP A 36 -2.59 -6.18 -13.95
CA ASP A 36 -1.50 -6.46 -13.01
C ASP A 36 -2.05 -7.02 -11.69
N THR A 37 -2.15 -8.35 -11.63
CA THR A 37 -2.65 -9.09 -10.46
C THR A 37 -1.79 -8.94 -9.21
N SER A 38 -0.57 -8.41 -9.36
CA SER A 38 0.42 -8.22 -8.30
C SER A 38 0.70 -6.73 -8.02
N LEU A 39 -0.13 -5.82 -8.52
CA LEU A 39 0.04 -4.37 -8.32
C LEU A 39 0.08 -4.05 -6.82
N PRO A 40 1.19 -3.47 -6.31
CA PRO A 40 1.29 -3.07 -4.92
C PRO A 40 0.20 -2.07 -4.56
N PHE A 41 -0.44 -2.27 -3.41
CA PHE A 41 -1.49 -1.39 -2.93
C PHE A 41 -1.30 -1.12 -1.44
N VAL A 42 -1.26 0.14 -1.04
CA VAL A 42 -1.18 0.54 0.37
C VAL A 42 -2.36 1.46 0.68
N THR A 43 -3.11 1.13 1.72
CA THR A 43 -4.19 1.98 2.23
C THR A 43 -3.80 2.65 3.54
N GLY A 44 -4.28 3.86 3.80
CA GLY A 44 -4.05 4.53 5.08
C GLY A 44 -5.14 4.23 6.08
N GLN A 45 -4.76 4.14 7.35
CA GLN A 45 -5.73 4.16 8.44
C GLN A 45 -6.31 5.56 8.64
N LEU A 46 -7.50 5.61 9.23
CA LEU A 46 -8.23 6.82 9.59
C LEU A 46 -7.83 7.30 10.98
N HIS A 47 -8.04 8.59 11.26
CA HIS A 47 -8.00 9.11 12.62
C HIS A 47 -9.26 8.67 13.39
N ASP A 48 -9.08 8.32 14.66
CA ASP A 48 -10.12 8.00 15.64
C ASP A 48 -11.27 7.08 15.17
N SER A 49 -10.94 6.12 14.29
CA SER A 49 -11.90 5.20 13.67
C SER A 49 -11.53 3.74 13.94
N PRO A 50 -11.53 3.27 15.20
CA PRO A 50 -10.97 1.98 15.58
C PRO A 50 -11.64 0.79 14.88
N LYS A 51 -12.96 0.84 14.65
CA LYS A 51 -13.69 -0.25 13.98
C LYS A 51 -13.30 -0.39 12.50
N ILE A 52 -13.19 0.74 11.79
CA ILE A 52 -12.74 0.73 10.38
C ILE A 52 -11.27 0.30 10.30
N ASN A 53 -10.43 0.85 11.18
CA ASN A 53 -9.01 0.49 11.24
C ASN A 53 -8.81 -1.00 11.53
N ALA A 54 -9.67 -1.62 12.35
CA ALA A 54 -9.66 -3.06 12.60
C ALA A 54 -9.96 -3.90 11.35
N GLU A 55 -10.70 -3.36 10.37
CA GLU A 55 -10.91 -4.01 9.08
C GLU A 55 -9.74 -3.77 8.12
N ILE A 56 -9.19 -2.55 8.09
CA ILE A 56 -8.04 -2.19 7.26
C ILE A 56 -6.84 -3.12 7.54
N VAL A 57 -6.57 -3.42 8.82
CA VAL A 57 -5.44 -4.28 9.19
C VAL A 57 -5.57 -5.73 8.73
N LYS A 58 -6.77 -6.15 8.27
CA LYS A 58 -7.04 -7.49 7.72
C LYS A 58 -6.72 -7.60 6.23
N LEU A 59 -6.60 -6.46 5.52
CA LEU A 59 -6.36 -6.45 4.08
C LEU A 59 -5.12 -7.24 3.65
N PRO A 60 -3.94 -7.11 4.31
CA PRO A 60 -2.73 -7.84 3.92
C PRO A 60 -2.82 -9.36 4.06
N GLN A 61 -3.70 -9.85 4.95
CA GLN A 61 -3.99 -11.27 5.11
C GLN A 61 -4.99 -11.77 4.05
N THR A 62 -5.84 -10.88 3.52
CA THR A 62 -6.85 -11.21 2.51
C THR A 62 -6.30 -11.15 1.07
N ILE A 63 -5.51 -10.12 0.73
CA ILE A 63 -4.94 -9.95 -0.61
C ILE A 63 -3.42 -9.79 -0.51
N HIS A 64 -2.68 -10.71 -1.12
CA HIS A 64 -1.23 -10.59 -1.26
C HIS A 64 -0.81 -9.34 -2.05
N GLY A 65 0.34 -8.77 -1.69
CA GLY A 65 0.83 -7.54 -2.32
C GLY A 65 0.06 -6.28 -1.87
N THR A 66 -0.57 -6.33 -0.71
CA THR A 66 -1.21 -5.18 -0.07
C THR A 66 -0.60 -4.91 1.32
N ALA A 67 -0.73 -3.68 1.78
CA ALA A 67 -0.29 -3.22 3.10
C ALA A 67 -1.15 -2.05 3.59
N TYR A 68 -0.90 -1.57 4.81
CA TYR A 68 -1.52 -0.36 5.33
C TYR A 68 -0.52 0.58 6.02
N ALA A 69 -0.76 1.88 5.93
CA ALA A 69 -0.03 2.91 6.66
C ALA A 69 -0.78 3.23 7.97
N SER A 70 -0.11 3.05 9.11
CA SER A 70 -0.70 3.26 10.43
C SER A 70 -0.97 4.74 10.71
N SER A 71 -2.13 5.03 11.32
CA SER A 71 -2.47 6.38 11.82
C SER A 71 -2.17 6.56 13.31
N GLN A 72 -1.52 5.58 13.95
CA GLN A 72 -1.21 5.64 15.38
C GLN A 72 -0.33 6.86 15.71
N GLY A 73 -0.75 7.63 16.71
CA GLY A 73 -0.06 8.82 17.19
C GLY A 73 -0.17 10.06 16.27
N LEU A 74 -1.02 10.00 15.25
CA LEU A 74 -1.29 11.13 14.36
C LEU A 74 -2.43 12.01 14.90
N THR A 75 -2.34 13.30 14.63
CA THR A 75 -3.28 14.34 15.07
C THR A 75 -3.96 15.03 13.88
N THR A 76 -5.09 15.67 14.14
CA THR A 76 -5.92 16.36 13.14
C THR A 76 -5.96 17.86 13.38
N ALA A 77 -6.20 18.62 12.31
CA ALA A 77 -6.35 20.07 12.36
C ALA A 77 -7.79 20.49 12.71
N ASP A 78 -8.79 19.68 12.32
CA ASP A 78 -10.22 20.00 12.43
C ASP A 78 -11.06 18.77 12.82
N CYS A 79 -10.49 17.91 13.68
CA CYS A 79 -11.05 16.63 14.15
C CYS A 79 -11.13 15.52 13.09
N THR A 80 -11.07 15.83 11.78
CA THR A 80 -11.19 14.83 10.71
C THR A 80 -9.96 14.76 9.82
N HIS A 81 -9.35 15.88 9.48
CA HIS A 81 -8.21 15.93 8.55
C HIS A 81 -6.89 15.98 9.32
N PHE A 82 -5.94 15.10 8.96
CA PHE A 82 -4.61 15.11 9.56
C PHE A 82 -3.94 16.48 9.41
N ASP A 83 -3.28 16.97 10.47
CA ASP A 83 -2.46 18.18 10.38
C ASP A 83 -1.22 17.96 9.50
N SER A 84 -0.53 19.03 9.12
CA SER A 84 0.62 18.95 8.20
C SER A 84 1.73 18.03 8.70
N ARG A 85 2.00 18.03 10.02
CA ARG A 85 3.03 17.16 10.61
C ARG A 85 2.62 15.69 10.50
N SER A 86 1.35 15.41 10.76
CA SER A 86 0.78 14.07 10.71
C SER A 86 0.67 13.55 9.28
N GLN A 87 0.37 14.40 8.30
CA GLN A 87 0.39 14.03 6.89
C GLN A 87 1.80 13.66 6.40
N LEU A 88 2.83 14.40 6.82
CA LEU A 88 4.23 14.06 6.51
C LEU A 88 4.59 12.67 7.05
N LEU A 89 4.31 12.44 8.34
CA LEU A 89 4.59 11.15 8.98
C LEU A 89 3.77 10.00 8.37
N LEU A 90 2.51 10.25 7.99
CA LEU A 90 1.70 9.26 7.29
C LEU A 90 2.28 8.94 5.91
N GLY A 91 2.76 9.96 5.18
CA GLY A 91 3.44 9.79 3.90
C GLY A 91 4.71 8.95 4.00
N GLU A 92 5.53 9.15 5.04
CA GLU A 92 6.70 8.32 5.33
C GLU A 92 6.29 6.86 5.56
N ARG A 93 5.23 6.61 6.33
CA ARG A 93 4.71 5.27 6.58
C ARG A 93 4.18 4.60 5.31
N TYR A 94 3.51 5.35 4.43
CA TYR A 94 3.12 4.85 3.11
C TYR A 94 4.34 4.44 2.27
N ALA A 95 5.38 5.28 2.26
CA ALA A 95 6.60 5.00 1.51
C ALA A 95 7.30 3.73 2.00
N GLU A 96 7.44 3.56 3.32
CA GLU A 96 8.01 2.34 3.91
C GLU A 96 7.28 1.08 3.46
N GLN A 97 5.95 1.06 3.56
CA GLN A 97 5.14 -0.09 3.16
C GLN A 97 5.25 -0.36 1.66
N MET A 98 5.19 0.69 0.83
CA MET A 98 5.27 0.55 -0.63
C MET A 98 6.63 0.01 -1.07
N ILE A 99 7.73 0.50 -0.48
CA ILE A 99 9.08 0.02 -0.75
C ILE A 99 9.18 -1.48 -0.44
N GLN A 100 8.67 -1.91 0.72
CA GLN A 100 8.68 -3.32 1.10
C GLN A 100 7.89 -4.20 0.10
N LEU A 101 6.70 -3.76 -0.32
CA LEU A 101 5.89 -4.50 -1.30
C LEU A 101 6.59 -4.59 -2.67
N GLN A 102 7.15 -3.49 -3.15
CA GLN A 102 7.87 -3.46 -4.42
C GLN A 102 9.12 -4.35 -4.37
N GLN A 103 9.91 -4.30 -3.29
CA GLN A 103 11.07 -5.17 -3.12
C GLN A 103 10.70 -6.66 -3.14
N LYS A 104 9.65 -7.05 -2.41
CA LYS A 104 9.13 -8.43 -2.43
C LYS A 104 8.71 -8.85 -3.84
N ARG A 105 8.04 -7.96 -4.58
CA ARG A 105 7.62 -8.21 -5.96
C ARG A 105 8.82 -8.34 -6.91
N TYR A 106 9.83 -7.47 -6.81
CA TYR A 106 11.06 -7.56 -7.61
C TYR A 106 11.82 -8.86 -7.32
N ALA A 107 11.94 -9.26 -6.05
CA ALA A 107 12.59 -10.50 -5.65
C ALA A 107 11.87 -11.77 -6.13
N ALA A 108 10.56 -11.68 -6.38
CA ALA A 108 9.73 -12.75 -6.92
C ALA A 108 9.64 -12.73 -8.46
N SER A 109 10.18 -11.71 -9.13
CA SER A 109 10.14 -11.62 -10.60
C SER A 109 11.20 -12.52 -11.24
N PRO A 110 10.84 -13.43 -12.17
CA PRO A 110 11.78 -14.35 -12.80
C PRO A 110 12.73 -13.69 -13.81
N LEU A 111 12.58 -12.39 -14.11
CA LEU A 111 13.30 -11.71 -15.19
C LEU A 111 14.50 -10.86 -14.74
N TRP A 112 14.94 -10.93 -13.48
CA TRP A 112 16.10 -10.17 -13.01
C TRP A 112 17.21 -11.06 -12.43
N PRO A 113 18.47 -10.97 -12.91
CA PRO A 113 19.58 -11.65 -12.25
C PRO A 113 19.78 -11.05 -10.85
N ARG A 114 19.72 -11.89 -9.81
CA ARG A 114 20.09 -11.47 -8.44
C ARG A 114 21.57 -11.05 -8.44
N PRO A 115 21.93 -9.83 -8.03
CA PRO A 115 23.33 -9.53 -7.74
C PRO A 115 23.71 -10.41 -6.54
N THR A 116 24.45 -11.47 -6.78
CA THR A 116 25.13 -12.18 -5.70
C THR A 116 26.24 -11.26 -5.19
N SER A 117 26.48 -11.26 -3.88
CA SER A 117 27.47 -10.40 -3.22
C SER A 117 28.93 -10.73 -3.56
N SER A 118 29.19 -11.37 -4.70
CA SER A 118 30.52 -11.55 -5.27
C SER A 118 30.42 -11.70 -6.79
N SER A 119 30.53 -10.60 -7.52
CA SER A 119 31.40 -10.48 -8.70
C SER A 119 31.07 -9.23 -9.50
N SER A 120 32.15 -8.60 -9.94
CA SER A 120 32.28 -7.55 -10.97
C SER A 120 31.08 -7.34 -11.90
N ILE A 121 30.65 -6.08 -11.94
CA ILE A 121 29.69 -5.50 -12.91
C ILE A 121 30.15 -5.85 -14.34
N PRO A 122 29.30 -6.47 -15.20
CA PRO A 122 29.61 -6.59 -16.62
C PRO A 122 29.40 -5.22 -17.29
N THR A 123 30.49 -4.64 -17.78
CA THR A 123 30.53 -3.41 -18.58
C THR A 123 30.05 -3.67 -20.02
N SER A 124 28.79 -4.07 -20.20
CA SER A 124 28.04 -3.85 -21.44
C SER A 124 26.70 -4.58 -21.41
N MET A 125 25.62 -3.83 -21.59
CA MET A 125 24.40 -4.35 -22.23
C MET A 125 24.04 -3.41 -23.38
N PRO A 126 23.71 -3.94 -24.57
CA PRO A 126 23.20 -3.14 -25.67
C PRO A 126 21.73 -2.82 -25.44
N TRP A 127 21.35 -1.57 -25.73
CA TRP A 127 19.98 -1.12 -25.78
C TRP A 127 19.29 -1.75 -26.99
N PHE A 128 18.35 -2.68 -26.79
CA PHE A 128 17.13 -2.87 -27.58
C PHE A 128 16.09 -3.63 -26.76
#